data_AF-A0A318EK34-F1
#
_entry.id   AF-A0A318EK34-F1
#
_cell.length_a   1.000
_cell.length_b   1.000
_cell.length_c   1.000
_cell.angle_alpha   90.00
_cell.angle_beta   90.00
_cell.angle_gamma   90.00
#
_symmetry.space_group_name_H-M   'P 1'
#
loop_
_entity.id
_entity.type
_entity.pdbx_description
1 polymer ?
#
loop_
_entity_poly.entity_id
_entity_poly.type
_entity_poly.pdbx_seq_one_letter_code
_entity_poly.pdbx_strand_id
1 'polypeptide(L)'
;MCRTKEEVKKKWDIIIKNEIYEEYKRFCNNDNLPDFETEYSEVNGSAGYAMSVNPILRPPIILHINTDFMIQKPELIKQSLFHEFTHIYDWIELQKVVMLMNNKIIFYRVYTEFHAKQVELACALGFENIDKYKEFKSSTQIPYYGSVLKLNENLSTEAENYRDRFIEEPNKTNLDDFILTTFYYLGTASFCKKYCSIDYLWSTEFLEEFENDFIDIAMDLTKFENTKDEINCIAEKVIKLKDILKLKYKSVD
;
A
#
# COMPACT_ATOMS: atom_id res chain seq x y z
N MET A 1 10.98 -3.47 34.03
CA MET A 1 10.87 -4.93 33.86
C MET A 1 11.05 -5.25 32.38
N CYS A 2 12.09 -6.01 32.04
CA CYS A 2 12.34 -6.45 30.66
C CYS A 2 11.34 -7.57 30.36
N ARG A 3 10.32 -7.31 29.54
CA ARG A 3 9.40 -8.36 29.06
C ARG A 3 10.17 -9.25 28.09
N THR A 4 9.98 -10.56 28.16
CA THR A 4 10.55 -11.49 27.17
C THR A 4 9.92 -11.24 25.80
N LYS A 5 10.66 -11.45 24.70
CA LYS A 5 10.12 -11.26 23.34
C LYS A 5 8.85 -12.09 23.10
N GLU A 6 8.73 -13.24 23.75
CA GLU A 6 7.56 -14.11 23.70
C GLU A 6 6.31 -13.47 24.33
N GLU A 7 6.47 -12.75 25.45
CA GLU A 7 5.38 -11.98 26.07
C GLU A 7 4.96 -10.80 25.18
N VAL A 8 5.90 -10.20 24.46
CA VAL A 8 5.63 -9.13 23.48
C VAL A 8 4.81 -9.68 22.32
N LYS A 9 5.20 -10.82 21.74
CA LYS A 9 4.48 -11.50 20.64
C LYS A 9 3.04 -11.83 21.05
N LYS A 10 2.84 -12.52 22.19
CA LYS A 10 1.49 -12.89 22.68
C LYS A 10 0.61 -11.68 22.94
N LYS A 11 1.16 -10.62 23.55
CA LYS A 11 0.40 -9.39 23.78
C LYS A 11 -0.02 -8.76 22.46
N TRP A 12 0.89 -8.64 21.50
CA TRP A 12 0.57 -8.05 20.21
C TRP A 12 -0.40 -8.90 19.41
N ASP A 13 -0.31 -10.23 19.45
CA ASP A 13 -1.26 -11.10 18.75
C ASP A 13 -2.70 -10.84 19.18
N ILE A 14 -2.93 -10.69 20.49
CA ILE A 14 -4.23 -10.34 21.06
C ILE A 14 -4.68 -8.96 20.58
N ILE A 15 -3.81 -7.95 20.66
CA ILE A 15 -4.15 -6.57 20.25
C ILE A 15 -4.46 -6.51 18.75
N ILE A 16 -3.64 -7.16 17.93
CA ILE A 16 -3.80 -7.17 16.47
C ILE A 16 -5.13 -7.78 16.09
N LYS A 17 -5.45 -8.97 16.61
CA LYS A 17 -6.66 -9.71 16.23
C LYS A 17 -7.93 -9.15 16.86
N ASN A 18 -7.90 -8.81 18.15
CA ASN A 18 -9.12 -8.47 18.89
C ASN A 18 -9.39 -6.96 18.98
N GLU A 19 -8.39 -6.11 18.72
CA GLU A 19 -8.57 -4.66 18.78
C GLU A 19 -8.41 -4.04 17.39
N ILE A 20 -7.23 -4.17 16.77
CA ILE A 20 -6.91 -3.46 15.52
C ILE A 20 -7.66 -4.04 14.33
N TYR A 21 -7.74 -5.36 14.20
CA TYR A 21 -8.46 -6.00 13.11
C TYR A 21 -9.97 -5.83 13.23
N GLU A 22 -10.52 -5.91 14.44
CA GLU A 22 -11.92 -5.59 14.70
C GLU A 22 -12.23 -4.10 14.44
N GLU A 23 -11.29 -3.21 14.73
CA GLU A 23 -11.38 -1.81 14.32
C GLU A 23 -11.38 -1.66 12.80
N TYR A 24 -10.52 -2.40 12.11
CA TYR A 24 -10.48 -2.42 10.64
C TYR A 24 -11.79 -2.93 10.03
N LYS A 25 -12.37 -4.03 10.55
CA LYS A 25 -13.69 -4.55 10.12
C LYS A 25 -14.79 -3.48 10.25
N ARG A 26 -14.79 -2.73 11.34
CA ARG A 26 -15.71 -1.58 11.53
C ARG A 26 -15.41 -0.44 10.54
N PHE A 27 -14.13 -0.15 10.31
CA PHE A 27 -13.68 0.88 9.38
C PHE A 27 -14.16 0.61 7.95
N CYS A 28 -14.06 -0.64 7.47
CA CYS A 28 -14.55 -1.04 6.16
C CYS A 28 -16.02 -1.49 6.15
N ASN A 29 -16.70 -1.47 7.30
CA ASN A 29 -18.07 -1.92 7.47
C ASN A 29 -18.29 -3.36 6.93
N ASN A 30 -17.33 -4.25 7.20
CA ASN A 30 -17.34 -5.64 6.75
C ASN A 30 -16.92 -6.61 7.87
N ASP A 31 -17.90 -7.17 8.56
CA ASP A 31 -17.68 -8.16 9.63
C ASP A 31 -17.31 -9.56 9.10
N ASN A 32 -17.41 -9.80 7.79
CA ASN A 32 -17.20 -11.10 7.16
C ASN A 32 -15.78 -11.29 6.62
N LEU A 33 -14.83 -10.40 6.97
CA LEU A 33 -13.44 -10.57 6.55
C LEU A 33 -12.83 -11.84 7.19
N PRO A 34 -12.03 -12.61 6.43
CA PRO A 34 -11.51 -13.90 6.87
C PRO A 34 -10.46 -13.76 7.97
N ASP A 35 -10.48 -14.67 8.93
CA ASP A 35 -9.42 -14.76 9.94
C ASP A 35 -8.06 -15.10 9.32
N PHE A 36 -7.00 -14.72 10.04
CA PHE A 36 -5.62 -14.96 9.65
C PHE A 36 -4.77 -15.47 10.82
N GLU A 37 -3.69 -16.15 10.46
CA GLU A 37 -2.62 -16.56 11.36
C GLU A 37 -1.49 -15.52 11.33
N THR A 38 -0.69 -15.48 12.39
CA THR A 38 0.42 -14.54 12.55
C THR A 38 1.74 -15.29 12.63
N GLU A 39 2.70 -14.88 11.81
CA GLU A 39 4.06 -15.40 11.85
C GLU A 39 5.03 -14.28 12.22
N TYR A 40 5.70 -14.44 13.36
CA TYR A 40 6.65 -13.46 13.87
C TYR A 40 8.07 -13.82 13.44
N SER A 41 8.71 -12.91 12.70
CA SER A 41 10.12 -13.00 12.36
C SER A 41 10.95 -12.03 13.23
N GLU A 42 12.18 -12.44 13.52
CA GLU A 42 13.23 -11.59 14.09
C GLU A 42 14.29 -11.43 13.02
N VAL A 43 14.68 -10.20 12.71
CA VAL A 43 15.54 -9.99 11.56
C VAL A 43 16.75 -9.20 11.99
N ASN A 44 17.89 -9.90 12.08
CA ASN A 44 19.21 -9.29 12.25
C ASN A 44 19.58 -8.50 10.99
N GLY A 45 19.02 -7.30 10.86
CA GLY A 45 19.24 -6.40 9.73
C GLY A 45 18.58 -6.92 8.44
N SER A 46 17.86 -6.04 7.74
CA SER A 46 17.46 -6.18 6.33
C SER A 46 16.35 -7.16 5.93
N ALA A 47 15.29 -7.37 6.73
CA ALA A 47 14.03 -7.76 6.08
C ALA A 47 13.45 -6.52 5.39
N GLY A 48 13.16 -6.65 4.10
CA GLY A 48 12.56 -5.59 3.28
C GLY A 48 11.09 -5.28 3.61
N TYR A 49 10.54 -5.80 4.72
CA TYR A 49 9.15 -5.58 5.11
C TYR A 49 9.01 -5.36 6.63
N ALA A 50 8.09 -4.46 7.00
CA ALA A 50 7.66 -4.25 8.38
C ALA A 50 6.60 -5.29 8.77
N MET A 51 5.61 -5.44 7.90
CA MET A 51 4.55 -6.45 7.92
C MET A 51 4.32 -6.87 6.47
N SER A 52 3.77 -8.06 6.24
CA SER A 52 3.32 -8.47 4.91
C SER A 52 2.28 -9.56 4.98
N VAL A 53 1.32 -9.51 4.06
CA VAL A 53 0.46 -10.64 3.70
C VAL A 53 0.76 -11.04 2.25
N ASN A 54 0.65 -12.32 1.93
CA ASN A 54 0.80 -12.73 0.53
C ASN A 54 -0.30 -12.06 -0.33
N PRO A 55 0.05 -11.31 -1.39
CA PRO A 55 -0.94 -10.65 -2.22
C PRO A 55 -1.92 -11.63 -2.87
N ILE A 56 -1.50 -12.89 -3.11
CA ILE A 56 -2.40 -13.96 -3.55
C ILE A 56 -2.78 -14.79 -2.33
N LEU A 57 -3.92 -14.47 -1.73
CA LEU A 57 -4.39 -15.15 -0.54
C LEU A 57 -4.75 -16.60 -0.87
N ARG A 58 -4.12 -17.51 -0.14
CA ARG A 58 -4.48 -18.92 -0.08
C ARG A 58 -4.67 -19.27 1.39
N PRO A 59 -5.78 -19.90 1.79
CA PRO A 59 -5.93 -20.37 3.17
C PRO A 59 -4.82 -21.39 3.52
N PRO A 60 -4.22 -21.30 4.72
CA PRO A 60 -4.43 -20.26 5.73
C PRO A 60 -3.81 -18.91 5.32
N ILE A 61 -4.51 -17.80 5.59
CA ILE A 61 -3.96 -16.44 5.41
C ILE A 61 -2.92 -16.21 6.50
N ILE A 62 -1.70 -15.83 6.12
CA ILE A 62 -0.59 -15.59 7.04
C ILE A 62 -0.19 -14.12 6.97
N LEU A 63 -0.25 -13.44 8.12
CA LEU A 63 0.31 -12.13 8.35
C LEU A 63 1.71 -12.28 8.94
N HIS A 64 2.73 -11.98 8.15
CA HIS A 64 4.12 -11.94 8.60
C HIS A 64 4.41 -10.61 9.29
N ILE A 65 5.00 -10.66 10.48
CA ILE A 65 5.27 -9.49 11.31
C ILE A 65 6.73 -9.47 11.73
N ASN A 66 7.43 -8.39 11.40
CA ASN A 66 8.77 -8.14 11.89
C ASN A 66 8.71 -7.65 13.34
N THR A 67 9.19 -8.47 14.28
CA THR A 67 9.15 -8.17 15.72
C THR A 67 10.01 -6.95 16.07
N ASP A 68 11.12 -6.73 15.36
CA ASP A 68 12.00 -5.59 15.62
C ASP A 68 11.34 -4.28 15.18
N PHE A 69 10.57 -4.28 14.10
CA PHE A 69 9.74 -3.14 13.70
C PHE A 69 8.71 -2.80 14.79
N MET A 70 8.03 -3.80 15.35
CA MET A 70 7.05 -3.56 16.43
C MET A 70 7.68 -2.93 17.67
N ILE A 71 8.93 -3.29 17.98
CA ILE A 71 9.64 -2.75 19.15
C ILE A 71 10.16 -1.34 18.86
N GLN A 72 10.71 -1.11 17.67
CA GLN A 72 11.38 0.13 17.32
C GLN A 72 10.43 1.24 16.86
N LYS A 73 9.28 0.88 16.28
CA LYS A 73 8.31 1.78 15.63
C LYS A 73 6.86 1.47 16.04
N PRO A 74 6.54 1.38 17.35
CA PRO A 74 5.20 1.02 17.81
C PRO A 74 4.11 1.98 17.34
N GLU A 75 4.45 3.24 17.07
CA GLU A 75 3.55 4.28 16.58
C GLU A 75 3.03 4.03 15.15
N LEU A 76 3.75 3.24 14.34
CA LEU A 76 3.38 2.96 12.95
C LEU A 76 2.61 1.64 12.79
N ILE A 77 2.56 0.80 13.84
CA ILE A 77 1.99 -0.55 13.78
C ILE A 77 0.55 -0.52 13.24
N LYS A 78 -0.28 0.38 13.76
CA LYS A 78 -1.72 0.40 13.40
C LYS A 78 -1.92 0.69 11.92
N GLN A 79 -1.29 1.74 11.39
CA GLN A 79 -1.43 2.11 9.98
C GLN A 79 -0.81 1.05 9.06
N SER A 80 0.32 0.44 9.45
CA SER A 80 0.90 -0.68 8.70
C SER A 80 0.00 -1.91 8.68
N LEU A 81 -0.70 -2.22 9.78
CA LEU A 81 -1.69 -3.31 9.78
C LEU A 81 -2.90 -2.98 8.90
N PHE A 82 -3.37 -1.74 8.92
CA PHE A 82 -4.46 -1.29 8.03
C PHE A 82 -4.09 -1.45 6.55
N HIS A 83 -2.82 -1.20 6.19
CA HIS A 83 -2.28 -1.51 4.86
C HIS A 83 -2.45 -3.00 4.52
N GLU A 84 -1.90 -3.88 5.35
CA GLU A 84 -1.94 -5.33 5.11
C GLU A 84 -3.36 -5.92 5.12
N PHE A 85 -4.22 -5.44 6.01
CA PHE A 85 -5.63 -5.84 6.04
C PHE A 85 -6.38 -5.41 4.79
N THR A 86 -5.94 -4.34 4.13
CA THR A 86 -6.52 -3.89 2.86
C THR A 86 -6.22 -4.85 1.73
N HIS A 87 -5.06 -5.51 1.72
CA HIS A 87 -4.83 -6.63 0.80
C HIS A 87 -5.80 -7.80 1.03
N ILE A 88 -6.17 -8.06 2.29
CA ILE A 88 -7.18 -9.08 2.62
C ILE A 88 -8.56 -8.67 2.12
N TYR A 89 -8.96 -7.44 2.40
CA TYR A 89 -10.21 -6.85 1.95
C TYR A 89 -10.34 -6.87 0.42
N ASP A 90 -9.34 -6.33 -0.28
CA ASP A 90 -9.32 -6.24 -1.75
C ASP A 90 -9.36 -7.61 -2.42
N TRP A 91 -8.69 -8.60 -1.85
CA TRP A 91 -8.81 -9.96 -2.35
C TRP A 91 -10.26 -10.44 -2.30
N ILE A 92 -10.96 -10.28 -1.17
CA ILE A 92 -12.36 -10.73 -1.05
C ILE A 92 -13.28 -10.00 -2.04
N GLU A 93 -13.09 -8.69 -2.19
CA GLU A 93 -13.89 -7.86 -3.10
C GLU A 93 -13.61 -8.13 -4.59
N LEU A 94 -12.35 -8.48 -4.94
CA LEU A 94 -11.92 -8.62 -6.33
C LEU A 94 -11.71 -10.06 -6.83
N GLN A 95 -11.56 -11.04 -5.93
CA GLN A 95 -11.11 -12.41 -6.27
C GLN A 95 -11.97 -13.03 -7.37
N LYS A 96 -13.30 -12.88 -7.29
CA LYS A 96 -14.22 -13.45 -8.30
C LYS A 96 -13.97 -12.90 -9.70
N VAL A 97 -13.62 -11.62 -9.81
CA VAL A 97 -13.40 -10.98 -11.11
C VAL A 97 -11.99 -11.28 -11.61
N VAL A 98 -10.98 -11.17 -10.75
CA VAL A 98 -9.57 -11.41 -11.10
C VAL A 98 -9.30 -12.87 -11.47
N MET A 99 -9.87 -13.85 -10.77
CA MET A 99 -9.69 -15.27 -11.08
C MET A 99 -10.30 -15.69 -12.42
N LEU A 100 -11.31 -14.97 -12.92
CA LEU A 100 -11.91 -15.22 -14.25
C LEU A 100 -11.09 -14.61 -15.39
N MET A 101 -10.07 -13.82 -15.07
CA MET A 101 -9.33 -12.99 -16.00
C MET A 101 -7.90 -13.50 -16.13
N ASN A 102 -7.71 -14.49 -17.02
CA ASN A 102 -6.44 -15.12 -17.40
C ASN A 102 -5.25 -14.13 -17.38
N ASN A 103 -4.40 -14.21 -16.35
CA ASN A 103 -3.13 -13.48 -16.19
C ASN A 103 -3.17 -11.98 -15.80
N LYS A 104 -4.28 -11.44 -15.29
CA LYS A 104 -4.34 -10.03 -14.83
C LYS A 104 -3.86 -9.82 -13.37
N ILE A 105 -2.92 -10.65 -12.90
CA ILE A 105 -2.41 -10.59 -11.52
C ILE A 105 -1.66 -9.29 -11.21
N ILE A 106 -0.97 -8.71 -12.20
CA ILE A 106 -0.25 -7.45 -12.00
C ILE A 106 -1.19 -6.27 -11.73
N PHE A 107 -2.36 -6.25 -12.36
CA PHE A 107 -3.41 -5.27 -12.06
C PHE A 107 -3.83 -5.37 -10.60
N TYR A 108 -4.11 -6.58 -10.13
CA TYR A 108 -4.54 -6.78 -8.75
C TYR A 108 -3.47 -6.26 -7.77
N ARG A 109 -2.20 -6.60 -8.00
CA ARG A 109 -1.08 -6.09 -7.19
C ARG A 109 -1.02 -4.56 -7.21
N VAL A 110 -1.12 -3.94 -8.39
CA VAL A 110 -1.12 -2.48 -8.54
C VAL A 110 -2.28 -1.82 -7.80
N TYR A 111 -3.50 -2.34 -7.98
CA TYR A 111 -4.69 -1.82 -7.34
C TYR A 111 -4.58 -1.90 -5.81
N THR A 112 -4.20 -3.07 -5.30
CA THR A 112 -4.24 -3.29 -3.85
C THR A 112 -3.16 -2.51 -3.12
N GLU A 113 -1.97 -2.33 -3.70
CA GLU A 113 -0.93 -1.43 -3.14
C GLU A 113 -1.39 0.03 -3.13
N PHE A 114 -2.00 0.48 -4.23
CA PHE A 114 -2.55 1.82 -4.36
C PHE A 114 -3.63 2.08 -3.29
N HIS A 115 -4.59 1.17 -3.16
CA HIS A 115 -5.68 1.28 -2.20
C HIS A 115 -5.20 1.13 -0.76
N ALA A 116 -4.34 0.17 -0.47
CA ALA A 116 -3.77 -0.04 0.86
C ALA A 116 -3.02 1.19 1.36
N LYS A 117 -2.29 1.91 0.49
CA LYS A 117 -1.63 3.15 0.89
C LYS A 117 -2.59 4.31 1.17
N GLN A 118 -3.72 4.39 0.45
CA GLN A 118 -4.79 5.34 0.77
C GLN A 118 -5.38 5.06 2.17
N VAL A 119 -5.63 3.78 2.48
CA VAL A 119 -6.16 3.34 3.77
C VAL A 119 -5.16 3.53 4.91
N GLU A 120 -3.87 3.25 4.67
CA GLU A 120 -2.79 3.52 5.61
C GLU A 120 -2.76 5.01 6.02
N LEU A 121 -2.80 5.91 5.03
CA LEU A 121 -2.84 7.35 5.29
C LEU A 121 -4.16 7.75 5.97
N ALA A 122 -5.29 7.18 5.56
CA ALA A 122 -6.57 7.47 6.19
C ALA A 122 -6.57 7.10 7.68
N CYS A 123 -5.98 5.94 8.02
CA CYS A 123 -5.76 5.51 9.39
C CYS A 123 -4.85 6.49 10.15
N ALA A 124 -3.73 6.91 9.55
CA ALA A 124 -2.79 7.87 10.16
C ALA A 124 -3.44 9.23 10.46
N LEU A 125 -4.41 9.63 9.63
CA LEU A 125 -5.21 10.86 9.79
C LEU A 125 -6.40 10.69 10.75
N GLY A 126 -6.64 9.47 11.27
CA GLY A 126 -7.70 9.19 12.23
C GLY A 126 -9.09 9.07 11.62
N PHE A 127 -9.21 8.68 10.35
CA PHE A 127 -10.51 8.36 9.77
C PHE A 127 -11.07 7.05 10.33
N GLU A 128 -12.37 7.04 10.61
CA GLU A 128 -13.07 5.90 11.23
C GLU A 128 -13.84 5.05 10.22
N ASN A 129 -13.95 5.48 8.96
CA ASN A 129 -14.73 4.78 7.94
C ASN A 129 -14.15 5.01 6.53
N ILE A 130 -14.05 3.92 5.76
CA ILE A 130 -13.42 3.88 4.43
C ILE A 130 -14.17 4.72 3.37
N ASP A 131 -15.48 4.91 3.54
CA ASP A 131 -16.34 5.60 2.58
C ASP A 131 -16.58 7.08 2.95
N LYS A 132 -16.10 7.53 4.11
CA LYS A 132 -16.47 8.83 4.70
C LYS A 132 -15.27 9.68 5.09
N TYR A 133 -14.35 9.85 4.14
CA TYR A 133 -13.26 10.80 4.30
C TYR A 133 -13.75 12.25 4.22
N LYS A 134 -13.10 13.11 4.98
CA LYS A 134 -13.36 14.56 5.03
C LYS A 134 -12.12 15.29 4.56
N GLU A 135 -12.29 16.54 4.18
CA GLU A 135 -11.15 17.39 3.87
C GLU A 135 -10.25 17.61 5.09
N PHE A 136 -8.94 17.66 4.86
CA PHE A 136 -7.93 17.94 5.89
C PHE A 136 -6.89 18.93 5.36
N LYS A 137 -6.05 19.45 6.26
CA LYS A 137 -5.04 20.45 5.92
C LYS A 137 -3.70 19.80 5.60
N SER A 138 -2.93 20.44 4.74
CA SER A 138 -1.58 19.99 4.38
C SER A 138 -0.60 20.03 5.55
N SER A 139 -0.90 20.86 6.54
CA SER A 139 -0.15 20.97 7.79
C SER A 139 -0.57 19.94 8.85
N THR A 140 -1.53 19.05 8.55
CA THR A 140 -1.92 17.98 9.49
C THR A 140 -0.71 17.10 9.79
N GLN A 141 -0.55 16.77 11.05
CA GLN A 141 0.56 15.98 11.57
C GLN A 141 0.21 14.50 11.56
N ILE A 142 1.13 13.67 11.05
CA ILE A 142 1.00 12.20 11.03
C ILE A 142 2.25 11.54 11.63
N PRO A 143 2.11 10.34 12.23
CA PRO A 143 3.25 9.55 12.70
C PRO A 143 4.23 9.22 11.58
N TYR A 144 5.54 9.38 11.82
CA TYR A 144 6.58 9.07 10.84
C TYR A 144 7.88 8.60 11.52
N TYR A 145 8.24 7.33 11.36
CA TYR A 145 9.52 6.72 11.79
C TYR A 145 10.21 7.28 13.05
N GLY A 146 9.53 7.32 14.19
CA GLY A 146 10.07 7.85 15.46
C GLY A 146 9.96 9.37 15.62
N SER A 147 9.24 10.03 14.73
CA SER A 147 8.90 11.45 14.75
C SER A 147 7.46 11.67 14.27
N VAL A 148 7.11 12.94 14.06
CA VAL A 148 5.83 13.37 13.50
C VAL A 148 6.15 14.36 12.38
N LEU A 149 5.61 14.13 11.20
CA LEU A 149 5.76 15.02 10.05
C LEU A 149 4.44 15.69 9.71
N LYS A 150 4.50 16.90 9.13
CA LYS A 150 3.34 17.41 8.42
C LYS A 150 3.14 16.61 7.14
N LEU A 151 1.90 16.51 6.69
CA LEU A 151 1.58 15.73 5.49
C LEU A 151 2.33 16.22 4.24
N ASN A 152 2.48 17.53 4.05
CA ASN A 152 3.25 18.07 2.93
C ASN A 152 4.75 17.72 3.01
N GLU A 153 5.31 17.62 4.22
CA GLU A 153 6.68 17.17 4.46
C GLU A 153 6.78 15.67 4.11
N ASN A 154 5.84 14.84 4.58
CA ASN A 154 5.79 13.41 4.24
C ASN A 154 5.69 13.16 2.73
N LEU A 155 4.79 13.86 2.04
CA LEU A 155 4.65 13.76 0.58
C LEU A 155 5.92 14.14 -0.16
N SER A 156 6.61 15.19 0.30
CA SER A 156 7.89 15.61 -0.29
C SER A 156 8.95 14.53 -0.12
N THR A 157 9.04 13.93 1.07
CA THR A 157 9.98 12.82 1.33
C THR A 157 9.64 11.56 0.53
N GLU A 158 8.36 11.20 0.38
CA GLU A 158 7.95 10.07 -0.48
C GLU A 158 8.29 10.34 -1.95
N ALA A 159 8.10 11.57 -2.44
CA ALA A 159 8.45 11.96 -3.81
C ALA A 159 9.98 11.93 -4.05
N GLU A 160 10.79 12.38 -3.10
CA GLU A 160 12.26 12.31 -3.17
C GLU A 160 12.74 10.86 -3.21
N ASN A 161 12.25 10.00 -2.30
CA ASN A 161 12.58 8.57 -2.29
C ASN A 161 12.21 7.88 -3.62
N TYR A 162 11.08 8.27 -4.21
CA TYR A 162 10.66 7.74 -5.50
C TYR A 162 11.59 8.20 -6.63
N ARG A 163 11.96 9.49 -6.65
CA ARG A 163 12.89 10.05 -7.62
C ARG A 163 14.22 9.30 -7.61
N ASP A 164 14.79 9.09 -6.42
CA ASP A 164 16.08 8.41 -6.28
C ASP A 164 16.03 6.97 -6.86
N ARG A 165 14.96 6.23 -6.58
CA ARG A 165 14.78 4.85 -7.10
C ARG A 165 14.68 4.76 -8.62
N PHE A 166 14.13 5.78 -9.27
CA PHE A 166 14.01 5.80 -10.71
C PHE A 166 15.32 6.27 -11.36
N ILE A 167 16.08 7.17 -10.72
CA ILE A 167 17.44 7.54 -11.15
C ILE A 167 18.36 6.32 -11.12
N GLU A 168 18.22 5.45 -10.11
CA GLU A 168 19.00 4.21 -9.99
C GLU A 168 18.72 3.18 -11.11
N GLU A 169 17.78 3.47 -12.01
CA GLU A 169 17.25 2.63 -13.11
C GLU A 169 16.73 1.25 -12.65
N PRO A 170 15.46 0.89 -12.94
CA PRO A 170 14.98 -0.45 -12.65
C PRO A 170 15.73 -1.48 -13.51
N ASN A 171 16.60 -2.25 -12.89
CA ASN A 171 17.09 -3.48 -13.51
C ASN A 171 15.91 -4.44 -13.78
N LYS A 172 16.03 -5.30 -14.78
CA LYS A 172 14.98 -6.25 -15.21
C LYS A 172 14.40 -7.09 -14.06
N THR A 173 15.19 -7.33 -13.02
CA THR A 173 14.84 -8.11 -11.82
C THR A 173 13.96 -7.35 -10.82
N ASN A 174 13.79 -6.03 -10.96
CA ASN A 174 13.08 -5.17 -10.00
C ASN A 174 11.90 -4.39 -10.61
N LEU A 175 11.47 -4.74 -11.84
CA LEU A 175 10.46 -3.95 -12.57
C LEU A 175 9.07 -3.98 -11.92
N ASP A 176 8.63 -5.13 -11.42
CA ASP A 176 7.32 -5.23 -10.76
C ASP A 176 7.32 -4.39 -9.48
N ASP A 177 8.39 -4.48 -8.68
CA ASP A 177 8.51 -3.71 -7.44
C ASP A 177 8.66 -2.21 -7.71
N PHE A 178 9.30 -1.83 -8.81
CA PHE A 178 9.30 -0.43 -9.30
C PHE A 178 7.88 0.06 -9.63
N ILE A 179 7.10 -0.73 -10.37
CA ILE A 179 5.70 -0.41 -10.69
C ILE A 179 4.89 -0.28 -9.39
N LEU A 180 4.99 -1.25 -8.48
CA LEU A 180 4.24 -1.24 -7.22
C LEU A 180 4.62 -0.09 -6.31
N THR A 181 5.92 0.21 -6.16
CA THR A 181 6.38 1.37 -5.40
C THR A 181 5.87 2.68 -6.02
N THR A 182 5.75 2.75 -7.35
CA THR A 182 5.15 3.91 -8.03
C THR A 182 3.69 4.06 -7.62
N PHE A 183 2.91 2.98 -7.65
CA PHE A 183 1.50 3.01 -7.25
C PHE A 183 1.29 3.22 -5.76
N TYR A 184 2.24 2.82 -4.92
CA TYR A 184 2.28 3.20 -3.50
C TYR A 184 2.32 4.73 -3.36
N TYR A 185 3.28 5.41 -4.00
CA TYR A 185 3.35 6.88 -4.00
C TYR A 185 2.07 7.54 -4.57
N LEU A 186 1.60 7.04 -5.72
CA LEU A 186 0.40 7.58 -6.36
C LEU A 186 -0.87 7.39 -5.51
N GLY A 187 -0.93 6.34 -4.68
CA GLY A 187 -1.96 6.15 -3.67
C GLY A 187 -2.01 7.32 -2.68
N THR A 188 -0.87 7.65 -2.06
CA THR A 188 -0.75 8.82 -1.16
C THR A 188 -1.12 10.12 -1.88
N ALA A 189 -0.50 10.36 -3.04
CA ALA A 189 -0.65 11.61 -3.77
C ALA A 189 -2.09 11.85 -4.25
N SER A 190 -2.76 10.81 -4.76
CA SER A 190 -4.17 10.89 -5.18
C SER A 190 -5.12 11.15 -4.02
N PHE A 191 -4.88 10.54 -2.85
CA PHE A 191 -5.66 10.78 -1.65
C PHE A 191 -5.53 12.24 -1.19
N CYS A 192 -4.30 12.76 -1.17
CA CYS A 192 -4.02 14.14 -0.79
C CYS A 192 -4.58 15.15 -1.81
N LYS A 193 -4.57 14.83 -3.10
CA LYS A 193 -5.23 15.66 -4.11
C LYS A 193 -6.73 15.75 -3.86
N LYS A 194 -7.38 14.62 -3.59
CA LYS A 194 -8.83 14.55 -3.38
C LYS A 194 -9.29 15.26 -2.11
N TYR A 195 -8.57 15.08 -1.00
CA TYR A 195 -9.05 15.50 0.32
C TYR A 195 -8.22 16.61 0.99
N CYS A 196 -7.08 17.00 0.42
CA CYS A 196 -6.20 18.03 0.98
C CYS A 196 -5.98 19.23 0.06
N SER A 197 -6.51 19.17 -1.18
CA SER A 197 -6.21 20.13 -2.25
C SER A 197 -4.70 20.34 -2.50
N ILE A 198 -3.88 19.34 -2.13
CA ILE A 198 -2.45 19.33 -2.43
C ILE A 198 -2.27 18.69 -3.79
N ASP A 199 -1.67 19.43 -4.72
CA ASP A 199 -1.37 18.93 -6.05
C ASP A 199 0.10 18.51 -6.17
N TYR A 200 0.53 17.54 -5.35
CA TYR A 200 1.87 16.92 -5.43
C TYR A 200 1.95 15.76 -6.43
N LEU A 201 0.81 15.40 -7.05
CA LEU A 201 0.77 14.48 -8.19
C LEU A 201 1.68 14.96 -9.35
N TRP A 202 2.12 16.23 -9.35
CA TRP A 202 2.62 16.96 -10.52
C TRP A 202 3.96 17.67 -10.30
N SER A 203 4.63 17.49 -9.16
CA SER A 203 5.82 18.31 -8.82
C SER A 203 7.15 17.62 -9.08
N THR A 204 7.19 16.52 -9.82
CA THR A 204 8.46 15.94 -10.23
C THR A 204 8.58 16.12 -11.74
N GLU A 205 9.50 17.01 -12.17
CA GLU A 205 9.96 17.23 -13.56
C GLU A 205 10.56 15.96 -14.22
N PHE A 206 10.26 14.80 -13.68
CA PHE A 206 11.06 13.60 -13.71
C PHE A 206 10.29 12.43 -14.31
N LEU A 207 8.96 12.52 -14.34
CA LEU A 207 8.12 11.50 -14.91
C LEU A 207 7.92 11.67 -16.44
N GLU A 208 8.35 12.77 -17.07
CA GLU A 208 7.95 13.23 -18.42
C GLU A 208 7.79 12.15 -19.52
N GLU A 209 8.54 11.04 -19.48
CA GLU A 209 8.47 9.97 -20.48
C GLU A 209 7.42 8.87 -20.19
N PHE A 210 7.07 8.58 -18.92
CA PHE A 210 6.05 7.58 -18.52
C PHE A 210 5.00 8.10 -17.54
N GLU A 211 5.07 9.40 -17.20
CA GLU A 211 4.17 10.12 -16.31
C GLU A 211 2.73 9.86 -16.66
N ASN A 212 2.42 10.05 -17.94
CA ASN A 212 1.05 10.03 -18.41
C ASN A 212 0.45 8.62 -18.27
N ASP A 213 1.20 7.55 -18.55
CA ASP A 213 0.66 6.19 -18.39
C ASP A 213 0.41 5.83 -16.91
N PHE A 214 1.35 6.16 -16.02
CA PHE A 214 1.18 5.93 -14.57
C PHE A 214 0.06 6.79 -13.98
N ILE A 215 0.02 8.09 -14.33
CA ILE A 215 -1.01 9.03 -13.88
C ILE A 215 -2.37 8.61 -14.43
N ASP A 216 -2.48 8.26 -15.70
CA ASP A 216 -3.75 7.84 -16.31
C ASP A 216 -4.32 6.62 -15.58
N ILE A 217 -3.47 5.63 -15.26
CA ILE A 217 -3.88 4.46 -14.48
C ILE A 217 -4.31 4.90 -13.07
N ALA A 218 -3.51 5.71 -12.36
CA ALA A 218 -3.87 6.17 -11.02
C ALA A 218 -5.18 6.97 -11.01
N MET A 219 -5.42 7.81 -12.01
CA MET A 219 -6.67 8.56 -12.17
C MET A 219 -7.86 7.64 -12.40
N ASP A 220 -7.72 6.57 -13.18
CA ASP A 220 -8.75 5.54 -13.31
C ASP A 220 -8.99 4.82 -11.98
N LEU A 221 -7.92 4.48 -11.25
CA LEU A 221 -8.01 3.84 -9.93
C LEU A 221 -8.75 4.71 -8.91
N THR A 222 -8.63 6.03 -8.95
CA THR A 222 -9.38 6.93 -8.03
C THR A 222 -10.90 6.92 -8.24
N LYS A 223 -11.36 6.44 -9.40
CA LYS A 223 -12.77 6.38 -9.81
C LYS A 223 -13.25 4.93 -9.94
N PHE A 224 -12.44 3.97 -9.55
CA PHE A 224 -12.69 2.55 -9.79
C PHE A 224 -13.89 2.06 -8.99
N GLU A 225 -14.88 1.47 -9.67
CA GLU A 225 -16.11 0.95 -9.07
C GLU A 225 -16.18 -0.59 -9.07
N ASN A 226 -15.06 -1.27 -9.29
CA ASN A 226 -14.98 -2.74 -9.30
C ASN A 226 -15.93 -3.40 -10.32
N THR A 227 -16.17 -2.77 -11.46
CA THR A 227 -16.88 -3.43 -12.57
C THR A 227 -15.91 -4.27 -13.41
N LYS A 228 -16.43 -5.34 -14.03
CA LYS A 228 -15.62 -6.21 -14.90
C LYS A 228 -14.98 -5.44 -16.05
N ASP A 229 -15.67 -4.46 -16.62
CA ASP A 229 -15.17 -3.69 -17.76
C ASP A 229 -14.07 -2.71 -17.36
N GLU A 230 -14.21 -2.05 -16.19
CA GLU A 230 -13.15 -1.21 -15.62
C GLU A 230 -11.90 -2.02 -15.28
N ILE A 231 -12.06 -3.16 -14.60
CA ILE A 231 -10.95 -4.07 -14.31
C ILE A 231 -10.25 -4.46 -15.60
N ASN A 232 -11.02 -4.79 -16.65
CA ASN A 232 -10.43 -5.15 -17.94
C ASN A 232 -9.59 -4.02 -18.53
N CYS A 233 -10.16 -2.83 -18.59
CA CYS A 233 -9.55 -1.62 -19.13
C CYS A 233 -8.24 -1.26 -18.40
N ILE A 234 -8.31 -1.14 -17.07
CA ILE A 234 -7.16 -0.74 -16.26
C ILE A 234 -6.07 -1.81 -16.31
N ALA A 235 -6.44 -3.08 -16.27
CA ALA A 235 -5.46 -4.15 -16.36
C ALA A 235 -4.71 -4.17 -17.70
N GLU A 236 -5.37 -3.84 -18.81
CA GLU A 236 -4.72 -3.71 -20.11
C GLU A 236 -3.73 -2.53 -20.14
N LYS A 237 -4.08 -1.40 -19.52
CA LYS A 237 -3.16 -0.27 -19.35
C LYS A 237 -1.93 -0.67 -18.52
N VAL A 238 -2.12 -1.35 -17.38
CA VAL A 238 -1.01 -1.83 -16.52
C VAL A 238 -0.11 -2.81 -17.27
N ILE A 239 -0.67 -3.75 -18.04
CA ILE A 239 0.11 -4.70 -18.84
C ILE A 239 0.91 -3.97 -19.91
N LYS A 240 0.29 -3.04 -20.65
CA LYS A 240 0.95 -2.24 -21.67
C LYS A 240 2.12 -1.43 -21.08
N LEU A 241 1.90 -0.75 -19.96
CA LEU A 241 2.94 -0.01 -19.23
C LEU A 241 4.11 -0.93 -18.86
N LYS A 242 3.82 -2.10 -18.27
CA LYS A 242 4.84 -3.08 -17.93
C LYS A 242 5.64 -3.53 -19.15
N ASP A 243 5.01 -3.74 -20.30
CA ASP A 243 5.70 -4.16 -21.52
C ASP A 243 6.55 -3.04 -22.14
N ILE A 244 6.10 -1.79 -22.08
CA ILE A 244 6.89 -0.62 -22.47
C ILE A 244 8.15 -0.50 -21.61
N LEU A 245 7.99 -0.56 -20.28
CA LEU A 245 9.12 -0.48 -19.36
C LEU A 245 10.08 -1.66 -19.57
N LYS A 246 9.57 -2.88 -19.78
CA LYS A 246 10.41 -4.03 -20.14
C LYS A 246 11.23 -3.78 -21.40
N LEU A 247 10.68 -3.12 -22.43
CA LEU A 247 11.42 -2.85 -23.67
C LEU A 247 12.53 -1.82 -23.45
N LYS A 248 12.26 -0.75 -22.69
CA LYS A 248 13.26 0.27 -22.37
C LYS A 248 14.40 -0.26 -21.52
N TYR A 249 14.09 -1.01 -20.47
CA TYR A 249 15.10 -1.57 -19.57
C TYR A 249 15.63 -2.95 -20.02
N LYS A 250 15.26 -3.40 -21.23
CA LYS A 250 15.86 -4.56 -21.91
C LYS A 250 17.14 -4.22 -22.68
N SER A 251 17.39 -2.94 -22.97
CA SER A 251 18.50 -2.50 -23.83
C SER A 251 19.75 -2.03 -23.07
N VAL A 252 19.82 -2.29 -21.76
CA VAL A 252 21.02 -2.00 -20.95
C VAL A 252 21.71 -3.34 -20.64
N ASP A 253 22.44 -3.84 -21.64
CA ASP A 253 23.45 -4.90 -21.51
C ASP A 253 24.83 -4.30 -21.85
#